data_AF-A0A453LDD0-F1
#
_entry.id   AF-A0A453LDD0-F1
#
_cell.length_a   1.000
_cell.length_b   1.000
_cell.length_c   1.000
_cell.angle_alpha   90.00
_cell.angle_beta   90.00
_cell.angle_gamma   90.00
#
_symmetry.space_group_name_H-M   'P 1'
#
loop_
_entity.id
_entity.type
_entity.pdbx_description
1 polymer ?
#
loop_
_entity_poly.entity_id
_entity_poly.type
_entity_poly.pdbx_seq_one_letter_code
_entity_poly.pdbx_strand_id
1 'polypeptide(L)' 'MYPVAWAVVEKETTDSWKWFIGLLIKDLDINNEGAGWVFISDQQKGLLNSV' A
#
# COMPACT_ATOMS: atom_id res chain seq x y z
N MET A 1 16.91 -4.72 -8.94
CA MET A 1 15.77 -5.06 -8.07
C MET A 1 14.50 -4.87 -8.88
N TYR A 2 13.59 -5.83 -8.88
CA TYR A 2 12.33 -5.76 -9.65
C TYR A 2 11.15 -5.59 -8.69
N PRO A 3 10.20 -4.68 -8.97
CA PRO A 3 9.03 -4.51 -8.12
C PRO A 3 8.12 -5.75 -8.22
N VAL A 4 7.52 -6.14 -7.09
CA VAL A 4 6.52 -7.22 -7.02
C VAL A 4 5.18 -6.77 -7.64
N ALA A 5 4.81 -5.49 -7.44
CA ALA A 5 3.64 -4.85 -8.03
C ALA A 5 3.86 -3.33 -8.12
N TRP A 6 3.16 -2.67 -9.04
CA TRP A 6 3.09 -1.20 -9.14
C TRP A 6 1.71 -0.79 -9.65
N ALA A 7 1.30 0.44 -9.33
CA ALA A 7 0.09 1.05 -9.86
C ALA A 7 0.34 2.53 -10.17
N VAL A 8 -0.38 3.05 -11.17
CA VAL A 8 -0.44 4.48 -11.46
C VAL A 8 -1.80 4.98 -11.04
N VAL A 9 -1.80 5.98 -10.17
CA VAL A 9 -2.98 6.63 -9.62
C VAL A 9 -2.85 8.13 -9.80
N GLU A 10 -3.99 8.83 -9.88
CA GLU A 10 -4.01 10.28 -10.04
C GLU A 10 -3.34 11.00 -8.86
N LYS A 11 -3.54 10.48 -7.65
CA LYS A 11 -2.94 10.98 -6.42
C LYS A 11 -2.75 9.86 -5.41
N GLU A 12 -1.66 9.95 -4.67
CA GLU A 12 -1.42 9.10 -3.51
C GLU A 12 -2.34 9.53 -2.35
N THR A 13 -3.46 8.85 -2.22
CA THR A 13 -4.46 9.05 -1.14
C THR A 13 -4.68 7.76 -0.36
N THR A 14 -5.24 7.87 0.84
CA THR A 14 -5.67 6.71 1.63
C THR A 14 -6.57 5.76 0.84
N ASP A 15 -7.47 6.29 0.00
CA ASP A 15 -8.37 5.47 -0.81
C ASP A 15 -7.63 4.74 -1.93
N SER A 16 -6.68 5.42 -2.60
CA SER A 16 -5.83 4.79 -3.61
C SER A 16 -4.97 3.66 -3.02
N TRP A 17 -4.44 3.86 -1.81
CA TRP A 17 -3.67 2.85 -1.08
C TRP A 17 -4.54 1.67 -0.63
N LYS A 18 -5.73 1.93 -0.08
CA LYS A 18 -6.68 0.87 0.31
C LYS A 18 -7.05 0.01 -0.89
N TRP A 19 -7.36 0.63 -2.03
CA TRP A 19 -7.65 -0.09 -3.27
C TRP A 19 -6.46 -0.94 -3.73
N PHE A 20 -5.26 -0.36 -3.78
CA PHE A 20 -4.06 -1.06 -4.24
C PHE A 20 -3.68 -2.24 -3.34
N ILE A 21 -3.69 -2.05 -2.02
CA ILE A 21 -3.40 -3.12 -1.06
C ILE A 21 -4.48 -4.20 -1.09
N GLY A 22 -5.74 -3.83 -1.30
CA GLY A 22 -6.83 -4.80 -1.47
C GLY A 22 -6.61 -5.71 -2.69
N LEU A 23 -6.15 -5.14 -3.81
CA LEU A 23 -5.75 -5.94 -4.98
C LEU A 23 -4.56 -6.84 -4.68
N LEU A 24 -3.53 -6.29 -4.01
CA LEU A 24 -2.33 -7.04 -3.67
C LEU A 24 -2.63 -8.24 -2.75
N ILE A 25 -3.49 -8.06 -1.73
CA ILE A 25 -3.95 -9.13 -0.84
C ILE A 25 -4.66 -10.23 -1.61
N LYS A 26 -5.54 -9.84 -2.55
CA LYS A 26 -6.28 -10.78 -3.39
C LYS A 26 -5.36 -11.56 -4.32
N ASP A 27 -4.43 -10.88 -4.98
CA ASP A 27 -3.55 -11.50 -5.98
C ASP A 27 -2.47 -12.39 -5.33
N LEU A 28 -2.04 -12.05 -4.12
CA LEU A 28 -1.09 -12.86 -3.33
C LEU A 28 -1.78 -13.91 -2.44
N ASP A 29 -3.11 -14.03 -2.51
CA ASP A 29 -3.94 -14.94 -1.70
C ASP A 29 -3.62 -14.86 -0.20
N ILE A 30 -3.51 -13.62 0.30
CA ILE A 30 -3.19 -13.34 1.70
C ILE A 30 -4.43 -13.59 2.55
N ASN A 31 -4.50 -14.79 3.10
CA ASN A 31 -5.58 -15.27 3.96
C ASN A 31 -5.29 -15.05 5.44
N ASN A 32 -6.26 -15.40 6.29
CA ASN A 32 -6.12 -15.39 7.75
C ASN A 32 -5.70 -14.02 8.33
N GLU A 33 -6.37 -12.96 7.87
CA GLU A 33 -6.15 -11.58 8.31
C GLU A 33 -4.71 -11.07 8.12
N GLY A 34 -3.95 -11.66 7.18
CA GLY A 34 -2.57 -11.26 6.92
C GLY A 34 -1.55 -11.86 7.90
N ALA A 35 -1.90 -12.95 8.59
CA ALA A 35 -0.96 -13.65 9.45
C ALA A 35 0.33 -14.04 8.67
N GLY A 36 1.48 -13.58 9.17
CA GLY A 36 2.79 -13.81 8.54
C GLY A 36 3.23 -12.73 7.53
N TRP A 37 2.41 -11.72 7.28
CA TRP A 37 2.73 -10.61 6.39
C TRP A 37 2.97 -9.31 7.17
N VAL A 38 4.00 -8.58 6.78
CA VAL A 38 4.29 -7.24 7.30
C VAL A 38 4.39 -6.29 6.11
N PHE A 39 3.45 -5.34 6.05
CA PHE A 39 3.47 -4.27 5.05
C PHE A 39 4.13 -3.04 5.65
N ILE A 40 5.19 -2.56 4.99
CA ILE A 40 5.91 -1.34 5.39
C ILE A 40 5.74 -0.34 4.26
N SER A 41 5.10 0.78 4.58
CA SER A 41 4.97 1.92 3.68
C SER A 41 5.94 3.00 4.12
N ASP A 42 6.64 3.62 3.18
CA ASP A 42 7.29 4.90 3.40
C ASP A 42 6.20 5.99 3.41
N GLN A 43 5.33 5.98 4.42
CA GLN A 43 4.42 7.10 4.62
C GLN A 43 5.29 8.30 5.00
N GLN A 44 5.75 9.05 3.99
CA GLN A 44 6.46 10.29 4.21
C GLN A 44 5.58 11.20 5.08
N LYS A 45 6.03 11.44 6.31
CA LYS A 45 5.51 12.46 7.22
C LYS A 45 5.90 13.88 6.75
N GLY A 46 5.70 14.19 5.47
CA GLY A 46 6.05 15.50 4.90
C GLY A 46 4.99 16.59 5.12
N LEU A 47 3.79 16.22 5.57
CA LEU A 47 2.64 17.15 5.66
C LEU A 47 2.23 17.53 7.09
N LEU A 48 2.84 16.95 8.14
CA LEU A 48 2.51 17.29 9.52
C LEU A 48 3.17 18.60 10.02
N ASN A 49 4.11 19.19 9.25
CA ASN A 49 4.74 20.48 9.55
C ASN A 49 4.79 21.38 8.31
N SER A 50 3.63 21.66 7.71
CA SER A 50 3.47 22.83 6.84
C SER A 50 2.34 23.71 7.36
N VAL A 51 2.45 24.11 8.63
CA VAL A 51 2.15 25.44 9.20
C VAL A 51 2.60 25.45 10.66
#